data_AF-A0A6A1Q559-F1
#
_entry.id   AF-A0A6A1Q559-F1
#
_cell.length_a   1.000
_cell.length_b   1.000
_cell.length_c   1.000
_cell.angle_alpha   90.00
_cell.angle_beta   90.00
_cell.angle_gamma   90.00
#
_symmetry.space_group_name_H-M   'P 1'
#
loop_
_entity.id
_entity.type
_entity.pdbx_description
1 polymer ?
#
loop_
_entity_poly.entity_id
_entity_poly.type
_entity_poly.pdbx_seq_one_letter_code
_entity_poly.pdbx_strand_id
1 'polypeptide(L)'
;MDLVLNAADYYFFTPYIYPATWPEDSIFRQAVSLLIITNLGAYILYFLFATLSYYFVYDHSLMKHPQFLKNQVYREIMHSVQSVPWISIPTVSVFLLEVRGWFRLIASVLSFLFFTDMLIYWIHRGLHHRLVY
;
A
#
# COMPACT_ATOMS: atom_id res chain seq x y z
N MET A 1 -3.83 9.39 10.81
CA MET A 1 -3.23 9.72 9.50
C MET A 1 -3.13 11.22 9.21
N ASP A 2 -3.92 12.03 9.92
CA ASP A 2 -4.15 13.46 9.66
C ASP A 2 -2.88 14.31 9.73
N LEU A 3 -2.00 14.04 10.70
CA LEU A 3 -0.76 14.79 10.87
C LEU A 3 0.18 14.63 9.67
N VAL A 4 0.32 13.40 9.17
CA VAL A 4 1.17 13.09 8.01
C VAL A 4 0.56 13.72 6.75
N LEU A 5 -0.75 13.62 6.58
CA LEU A 5 -1.46 14.22 5.46
C LEU A 5 -1.30 15.75 5.45
N ASN A 6 -1.54 16.42 6.57
CA ASN A 6 -1.43 17.87 6.68
C ASN A 6 0.01 18.36 6.48
N ALA A 7 0.99 17.65 7.05
CA ALA A 7 2.40 18.00 6.86
C ALA A 7 2.82 17.84 5.38
N ALA A 8 2.48 16.71 4.76
CA ALA A 8 2.81 16.47 3.36
C ALA A 8 2.08 17.43 2.43
N ASP A 9 0.83 17.76 2.73
CA ASP A 9 0.04 18.71 1.95
C ASP A 9 0.63 20.12 2.01
N TYR A 10 0.93 20.61 3.22
CA TYR A 10 1.48 21.95 3.42
C TYR A 10 2.88 22.12 2.83
N TYR A 11 3.79 21.17 3.08
CA TYR A 11 5.19 21.32 2.65
C TYR A 11 5.46 20.88 1.21
N PHE A 12 4.64 20.01 0.64
CA PHE A 12 4.93 19.39 -0.66
C PHE A 12 3.77 19.50 -1.66
N PHE A 13 2.56 19.05 -1.32
CA PHE A 13 1.51 18.97 -2.33
C PHE A 13 0.94 20.33 -2.72
N THR A 14 0.60 21.19 -1.78
CA THR A 14 0.07 22.54 -2.03
C THR A 14 1.04 23.45 -2.81
N PRO A 15 2.35 23.50 -2.50
CA PRO A 15 3.27 24.36 -3.26
C PRO A 15 3.65 23.81 -4.65
N TYR A 16 3.66 22.49 -4.86
CA TYR A 16 4.25 21.90 -6.08
C TYR A 16 3.30 21.08 -6.96
N ILE A 17 2.18 20.59 -6.42
CA ILE A 17 1.32 19.61 -7.11
C ILE A 17 -0.09 20.16 -7.32
N TYR A 18 -0.71 20.76 -6.29
CA TYR A 18 -2.09 21.19 -6.37
C TYR A 18 -2.23 22.60 -6.93
N PRO A 19 -3.16 22.82 -7.89
CA PRO A 19 -3.49 24.16 -8.32
C PRO A 19 -4.24 24.91 -7.21
N ALA A 20 -4.11 26.23 -7.18
CA ALA A 20 -4.81 27.08 -6.20
C ALA A 20 -6.34 26.97 -6.23
N THR A 21 -6.91 26.33 -7.26
CA THR A 21 -8.35 26.08 -7.41
C THR A 21 -8.86 24.89 -6.59
N TRP A 22 -7.99 24.06 -6.02
CA TRP A 22 -8.40 22.88 -5.23
C TRP A 22 -8.45 23.18 -3.73
N PRO A 23 -9.65 23.17 -3.10
CA PRO A 23 -9.79 23.44 -1.68
C PRO A 23 -9.17 22.36 -0.80
N GLU A 24 -8.72 22.76 0.38
CA GLU A 24 -8.01 21.86 1.30
C GLU A 24 -8.87 20.73 1.85
N ASP A 25 -10.16 21.01 2.04
CA ASP A 25 -11.14 20.08 2.56
C ASP A 25 -11.74 19.14 1.51
N SER A 26 -11.30 19.25 0.25
CA SER A 26 -11.86 18.45 -0.83
C SER A 26 -11.48 16.96 -0.68
N ILE A 27 -12.51 16.10 -0.70
CA ILE A 27 -12.35 14.64 -0.60
C ILE A 27 -11.36 14.12 -1.64
N PHE A 28 -11.47 14.66 -2.86
CA PHE A 28 -10.64 14.23 -3.98
C PHE A 28 -9.16 14.51 -3.74
N ARG A 29 -8.83 15.72 -3.26
CA ARG A 29 -7.44 16.09 -2.93
C ARG A 29 -6.89 15.19 -1.83
N GLN A 30 -7.65 15.03 -0.74
CA GLN A 30 -7.26 14.17 0.39
C GLN A 30 -7.05 12.71 -0.07
N ALA A 31 -7.94 12.15 -0.88
CA ALA A 31 -7.82 10.80 -1.39
C ALA A 31 -6.58 10.62 -2.28
N VAL A 32 -6.30 11.57 -3.18
CA VAL A 32 -5.11 11.53 -4.05
C VAL A 32 -3.82 11.68 -3.22
N SER A 33 -3.78 12.63 -2.28
CA SER A 33 -2.63 12.79 -1.37
C SER A 33 -2.37 11.51 -0.58
N LEU A 34 -3.41 10.94 0.04
CA LEU A 34 -3.31 9.71 0.81
C LEU A 34 -2.85 8.54 -0.06
N LEU A 35 -3.34 8.42 -1.29
CA LEU A 35 -2.90 7.38 -2.22
C LEU A 35 -1.41 7.49 -2.52
N ILE A 36 -0.91 8.70 -2.82
CA ILE A 36 0.50 8.93 -3.13
C ILE A 36 1.38 8.64 -1.90
N ILE A 37 1.05 9.23 -0.74
CA ILE A 37 1.82 9.05 0.50
C ILE A 37 1.87 7.57 0.89
N THR A 38 0.73 6.88 0.86
CA THR A 38 0.62 5.49 1.28
C THR A 38 1.41 4.56 0.36
N ASN A 39 1.31 4.75 -0.97
CA ASN A 39 2.08 3.94 -1.92
C ASN A 39 3.58 4.18 -1.79
N LEU A 40 4.01 5.44 -1.68
CA LEU A 40 5.42 5.77 -1.53
C LEU A 40 6.00 5.18 -0.23
N GLY A 41 5.30 5.35 0.88
CA GLY A 41 5.67 4.76 2.17
C GLY A 41 5.73 3.24 2.11
N ALA A 42 4.74 2.60 1.48
CA ALA A 42 4.72 1.15 1.30
C ALA A 42 5.93 0.66 0.48
N TYR A 43 6.27 1.32 -0.63
CA TYR A 43 7.45 0.96 -1.41
C TYR A 43 8.74 1.12 -0.63
N ILE A 44 8.94 2.23 0.07
CA ILE A 44 10.15 2.48 0.85
C ILE A 44 10.32 1.40 1.92
N LEU A 45 9.28 1.14 2.70
CA LEU A 45 9.33 0.13 3.75
C LEU A 45 9.55 -1.27 3.17
N TYR A 46 8.77 -1.64 2.15
CA TYR A 46 8.86 -2.95 1.52
C TYR A 46 10.25 -3.19 0.93
N PHE A 47 10.78 -2.27 0.12
CA PHE A 47 12.09 -2.45 -0.50
C PHE A 47 13.23 -2.37 0.51
N LEU A 48 13.12 -1.58 1.57
CA LEU A 48 14.13 -1.57 2.64
C LEU A 48 14.25 -2.95 3.29
N PHE A 49 13.13 -3.50 3.78
CA PHE A 49 13.14 -4.81 4.45
C PHE A 49 13.35 -5.97 3.48
N ALA A 50 12.81 -5.91 2.27
CA ALA A 50 13.04 -6.93 1.25
C ALA A 50 14.51 -6.99 0.84
N THR A 51 15.18 -5.84 0.71
CA THR A 51 16.62 -5.78 0.39
C THR A 51 17.45 -6.37 1.53
N LEU A 52 17.16 -5.99 2.78
CA LEU A 52 17.84 -6.56 3.95
C LEU A 52 17.62 -8.08 4.03
N SER A 53 16.39 -8.55 3.85
CA SER A 53 16.07 -9.97 3.85
C SER A 53 16.78 -10.71 2.71
N TYR A 54 16.84 -10.13 1.52
CA TYR A 54 17.51 -10.72 0.37
C TYR A 54 19.01 -10.93 0.63
N TYR A 55 19.69 -9.97 1.25
CA TYR A 55 21.12 -10.11 1.53
C TYR A 55 21.45 -10.92 2.77
N PHE A 56 20.68 -10.78 3.85
CA PHE A 56 21.03 -11.34 5.16
C PHE A 56 20.31 -12.64 5.53
N VAL A 57 19.13 -12.90 4.96
CA VAL A 57 18.26 -14.02 5.38
C VAL A 57 18.05 -15.03 4.26
N TYR A 58 18.00 -14.59 3.00
CA TYR A 58 17.67 -15.44 1.87
C TYR A 58 18.82 -16.38 1.46
N ASP A 59 18.54 -17.68 1.38
CA ASP A 59 19.48 -18.67 0.87
C ASP A 59 19.53 -18.66 -0.66
N HIS A 60 20.64 -18.13 -1.19
CA HIS A 60 20.88 -18.06 -2.62
C HIS A 60 21.12 -19.43 -3.28
N SER A 61 21.32 -20.51 -2.51
CA SER A 61 21.41 -21.87 -3.04
C SER A 61 20.13 -22.29 -3.78
N LEU A 62 18.98 -21.75 -3.37
CA LEU A 62 17.66 -22.01 -3.97
C LEU A 62 17.59 -21.58 -5.45
N MET A 63 18.42 -20.63 -5.88
CA MET A 63 18.46 -20.18 -7.28
C MET A 63 18.98 -21.26 -8.26
N LYS A 64 19.62 -22.32 -7.74
CA LYS A 64 20.10 -23.46 -8.54
C LYS A 64 19.05 -24.54 -8.74
N HIS A 65 17.89 -24.41 -8.10
CA HIS A 65 16.84 -25.42 -8.16
C HIS A 65 16.30 -25.55 -9.60
N PRO A 66 16.01 -26.77 -10.11
CA PRO A 66 15.53 -26.97 -11.48
C PRO A 66 14.21 -26.27 -11.81
N GLN A 67 13.40 -25.95 -10.79
CA GLN A 67 12.15 -25.19 -10.95
C GLN A 67 12.32 -23.68 -10.77
N PHE A 68 13.54 -23.19 -10.54
CA PHE A 68 13.80 -21.75 -10.43
C PHE A 68 13.59 -21.11 -11.80
N LEU A 69 12.69 -20.14 -11.86
CA LEU A 69 12.24 -19.60 -13.12
C LEU A 69 13.23 -18.54 -13.66
N LYS A 70 13.34 -18.39 -14.98
CA LYS A 70 14.21 -17.38 -15.59
C LYS A 70 13.85 -15.96 -15.12
N ASN A 71 14.80 -15.18 -14.61
CA ASN A 71 14.55 -13.84 -14.06
C ASN A 71 13.48 -13.85 -12.94
N GLN A 72 13.42 -14.91 -12.12
CA GLN A 72 12.42 -15.03 -11.06
C GLN A 72 12.46 -13.84 -10.08
N VAL A 73 13.64 -13.41 -9.65
CA VAL A 73 13.78 -12.23 -8.76
C VAL A 73 13.13 -10.98 -9.37
N TYR A 74 13.38 -10.71 -10.66
CA TYR A 74 12.75 -9.58 -11.35
C TYR A 74 11.23 -9.71 -11.41
N ARG A 75 10.71 -10.93 -11.63
CA ARG A 75 9.26 -11.17 -11.64
C ARG A 75 8.64 -10.96 -10.28
N GLU A 76 9.27 -11.42 -9.21
CA GLU A 76 8.80 -11.22 -7.83
C GLU A 76 8.78 -9.73 -7.48
N ILE A 77 9.82 -8.98 -7.86
CA ILE A 77 9.85 -7.52 -7.72
C ILE A 77 8.70 -6.88 -8.52
N MET A 78 8.52 -7.27 -9.78
CA MET A 78 7.47 -6.71 -10.64
C MET A 78 6.07 -6.99 -10.09
N HIS A 79 5.82 -8.20 -9.60
CA HIS A 79 4.55 -8.54 -8.96
C HIS A 79 4.31 -7.72 -7.69
N SER A 80 5.36 -7.49 -6.89
CA SER A 80 5.29 -6.61 -5.72
C SER A 80 4.91 -5.18 -6.13
N VAL A 81 5.61 -4.62 -7.12
CA VAL A 81 5.35 -3.26 -7.63
C VAL A 81 3.94 -3.13 -8.21
N GLN A 82 3.47 -4.13 -8.95
CA GLN A 82 2.14 -4.09 -9.57
C GLN A 82 1.01 -4.24 -8.56
N SER A 83 1.22 -4.98 -7.47
CA SER A 83 0.18 -5.29 -6.47
C SER A 83 -0.03 -4.18 -5.44
N VAL A 84 1.02 -3.46 -5.04
CA VAL A 84 0.96 -2.40 -4.01
C VAL A 84 -0.13 -1.35 -4.31
N PRO A 85 -0.26 -0.80 -5.54
CA PRO A 85 -1.30 0.17 -5.86
C PRO A 85 -2.71 -0.38 -5.66
N TRP A 86 -2.96 -1.63 -6.05
CA TRP A 86 -4.28 -2.24 -5.91
C TRP A 86 -4.68 -2.45 -4.45
N ILE A 87 -3.75 -2.89 -3.60
CA ILE A 87 -3.99 -3.10 -2.17
C ILE A 87 -4.11 -1.76 -1.43
N SER A 88 -3.46 -0.71 -1.94
CA SER A 88 -3.53 0.62 -1.33
C SER A 88 -4.91 1.27 -1.45
N ILE A 89 -5.70 0.98 -2.49
CA ILE A 89 -7.02 1.59 -2.72
C ILE A 89 -7.95 1.40 -1.50
N PRO A 90 -8.25 0.17 -1.06
CA PRO A 90 -9.13 -0.02 0.08
C PRO A 90 -8.51 0.45 1.41
N THR A 91 -7.18 0.41 1.54
CA THR A 91 -6.47 0.95 2.70
C THR A 91 -6.68 2.47 2.82
N VAL A 92 -6.54 3.19 1.69
CA VAL A 92 -6.76 4.64 1.59
C VAL A 92 -8.21 4.98 1.86
N SER A 93 -9.17 4.15 1.44
CA SER A 93 -10.59 4.33 1.78
C SER A 93 -10.82 4.33 3.30
N VAL A 94 -10.15 3.43 4.04
CA VAL A 94 -10.23 3.41 5.51
C VAL A 94 -9.57 4.66 6.11
N PHE A 95 -8.38 5.05 5.63
CA PHE A 95 -7.70 6.26 6.10
C PHE A 95 -8.49 7.53 5.83
N LEU A 96 -9.18 7.63 4.70
CA LEU A 96 -10.03 8.77 4.37
C LEU A 96 -11.22 8.89 5.32
N LEU A 97 -11.80 7.76 5.72
CA LEU A 97 -12.88 7.73 6.72
C LEU A 97 -12.36 8.10 8.12
N GLU A 98 -11.14 7.66 8.48
CA GLU A 98 -10.46 8.05 9.71
C GLU A 98 -10.23 9.58 9.76
N VAL A 99 -9.65 10.17 8.70
CA VAL A 99 -9.33 11.61 8.62
C VAL A 99 -10.58 12.48 8.75
N ARG A 100 -11.72 11.98 8.28
CA ARG A 100 -13.00 12.71 8.36
C ARG A 100 -13.73 12.51 9.69
N GLY A 101 -13.13 11.80 10.64
CA GLY A 101 -13.69 11.60 11.98
C GLY A 101 -14.84 10.60 12.03
N TRP A 102 -15.04 9.78 10.99
CA TRP A 102 -16.10 8.76 10.99
C TRP A 102 -15.76 7.58 11.92
N PHE A 103 -14.47 7.35 12.18
CA PHE A 103 -13.99 6.30 13.06
C PHE A 103 -13.25 6.87 14.28
N ARG A 104 -13.62 6.39 15.47
CA ARG A 104 -12.78 6.53 16.68
C ARG A 104 -11.59 5.58 16.58
N LEU A 105 -10.51 5.87 17.31
CA LEU A 105 -9.26 5.08 17.29
C LEU A 105 -9.45 3.58 17.56
N ILE A 106 -10.45 3.19 18.37
CA ILE A 106 -10.80 1.78 18.58
C ILE A 106 -11.43 1.16 17.33
N ALA A 107 -12.30 1.91 16.64
CA ALA A 107 -12.92 1.45 15.40
C ALA A 107 -11.88 1.37 14.27
N SER A 108 -10.89 2.26 14.21
CA SER A 108 -9.82 2.16 13.21
C SER A 108 -8.94 0.92 13.41
N VAL A 109 -8.62 0.55 14.67
CA VAL A 109 -7.91 -0.70 14.97
C VAL A 109 -8.72 -1.92 14.56
N LEU A 110 -10.02 -1.95 14.86
CA LEU A 110 -10.90 -3.06 14.45
C LEU A 110 -11.06 -3.12 12.93
N SER A 111 -11.22 -1.99 12.26
CA SER A 111 -11.28 -1.90 10.80
C SER A 111 -9.97 -2.36 10.16
N PHE A 112 -8.82 -2.03 10.74
CA PHE A 112 -7.52 -2.49 10.28
C PHE A 112 -7.43 -4.01 10.35
N LEU A 113 -7.68 -4.62 11.52
CA LEU A 113 -7.65 -6.08 11.69
C LEU A 113 -8.64 -6.80 10.77
N PHE A 114 -9.86 -6.28 10.64
CA PHE A 114 -10.85 -6.85 9.73
C PHE A 114 -10.37 -6.78 8.27
N PHE A 115 -9.77 -5.66 7.88
CA PHE A 115 -9.29 -5.46 6.52
C PHE A 115 -8.08 -6.33 6.21
N THR A 116 -7.05 -6.34 7.07
CA THR A 116 -5.78 -7.04 6.81
C THR A 116 -5.90 -8.55 6.96
N ASP A 117 -6.72 -9.05 7.88
CA ASP A 117 -6.70 -10.47 8.21
C ASP A 117 -7.93 -11.20 7.63
N MET A 118 -9.12 -10.60 7.71
CA MET A 118 -10.33 -11.26 7.22
C MET A 118 -10.57 -10.99 5.74
N LEU A 119 -10.48 -9.73 5.29
CA LEU A 119 -10.81 -9.38 3.90
C LEU A 119 -9.73 -9.84 2.92
N ILE A 120 -8.45 -9.72 3.26
CA ILE A 120 -7.35 -10.27 2.44
C ILE A 120 -7.48 -11.78 2.28
N TYR A 121 -7.91 -12.51 3.32
CA TYR A 121 -8.17 -13.95 3.21
C TYR A 121 -9.21 -14.27 2.13
N TRP A 122 -10.33 -13.54 2.08
CA TRP A 122 -11.37 -13.75 1.06
C TRP A 122 -10.89 -13.38 -0.34
N ILE A 123 -10.10 -12.31 -0.50
CA ILE A 123 -9.48 -11.95 -1.78
C ILE A 123 -8.53 -13.07 -2.23
N HIS A 124 -7.64 -13.53 -1.36
CA HIS A 124 -6.71 -14.62 -1.65
C HIS A 124 -7.47 -15.89 -2.05
N ARG A 125 -8.53 -16.26 -1.31
CA ARG A 125 -9.37 -17.41 -1.65
C ARG A 125 -10.08 -17.24 -2.99
N GLY A 126 -10.54 -16.03 -3.32
CA GLY A 126 -11.15 -15.70 -4.60
C GLY A 126 -10.17 -15.84 -5.77
N LEU A 127 -8.90 -15.47 -5.59
CA LEU A 127 -7.86 -15.64 -6.61
C LEU A 127 -7.54 -17.11 -6.92
N HIS A 128 -7.81 -18.04 -5.99
CA HIS A 128 -7.71 -19.49 -6.23
C HIS A 128 -8.97 -20.10 -6.86
N HIS A 129 -10.00 -19.29 -7.14
CA HIS A 129 -11.20 -19.79 -7.81
C HIS A 129 -10.89 -20.16 -9.27
N ARG A 130 -11.44 -21.27 -9.75
CA ARG A 130 -11.20 -21.82 -11.11
C ARG A 130 -11.53 -20.89 -12.29
N LEU A 131 -12.20 -19.77 -12.04
CA LEU A 131 -12.52 -18.78 -13.08
C LEU A 131 -11.41 -17.72 -13.25
N VAL A 132 -10.49 -17.65 -12.28
CA VAL A 132 -9.38 -16.68 -12.25
C VAL A 132 -8.05 -17.33 -12.60
N TYR A 133 -7.92 -18.65 -12.39
CA TYR A 133 -6.75 -19.48 -12.68
C TYR A 133 -6.87 -20.19 -14.02
#